data_AF-A0A2E3N0P8-F1
#
_entry.id   AF-A0A2E3N0P8-F1
#
_cell.length_a   1.000
_cell.length_b   1.000
_cell.length_c   1.000
_cell.angle_alpha   90.00
_cell.angle_beta   90.00
_cell.angle_gamma   90.00
#
_symmetry.space_group_name_H-M   'P 1'
#
loop_
_entity.id
_entity.type
_entity.pdbx_description
1 polymer ?
#
loop_
_entity_poly.entity_id
_entity_poly.type
_entity_poly.pdbx_seq_one_letter_code
_entity_poly.pdbx_strand_id
1 'polypeptide(L)'
;MKELNPNKFQSPIPIIFKLKNILLGKSKPDIYTQINFTINLVICMIFMFWNIMSYFIIKLRTLIFEYKGIQIEKIIKKRGLELGFESIDFLPRLITFHSIGIICWTLVFFGLIILYRKKKNFSLFILGGITFYIGMSIFYLNWNYFIKDTTAFDKIALLVLITSTIIHVFLTKHERLGNSINFFGENLED
;
A
#
# COMPACT_ATOMS: atom_id res chain seq x y z
N MET A 1 48.75 11.66 -1.14
CA MET A 1 48.17 10.31 -1.03
C MET A 1 47.25 10.34 0.20
N LYS A 2 45.93 10.24 0.02
CA LYS A 2 44.97 10.45 1.13
C LYS A 2 44.73 9.09 1.80
N GLU A 3 45.15 8.93 3.05
CA GLU A 3 44.99 7.69 3.80
C GLU A 3 43.51 7.31 3.90
N LEU A 4 43.17 6.12 3.42
CA LEU A 4 41.83 5.54 3.53
C LEU A 4 41.67 4.98 4.94
N ASN A 5 40.84 5.64 5.73
CA ASN A 5 40.50 5.24 7.10
C ASN A 5 39.96 3.79 7.12
N PRO A 6 40.62 2.84 7.82
CA PRO A 6 40.32 1.41 7.77
C PRO A 6 38.96 1.03 8.38
N ASN A 7 38.31 1.95 9.12
CA ASN A 7 37.05 1.69 9.80
C ASN A 7 35.79 1.97 8.95
N LYS A 8 35.96 2.38 7.68
CA LYS A 8 34.84 2.76 6.80
C LYS A 8 33.87 1.59 6.49
N PHE A 9 34.28 0.35 6.75
CA PHE A 9 33.53 -0.86 6.43
C PHE A 9 33.18 -1.74 7.64
N GLN A 10 33.51 -1.34 8.87
CA GLN A 10 33.32 -2.18 10.07
C GLN A 10 31.97 -2.01 10.78
N SER A 11 31.02 -1.31 10.18
CA SER A 11 29.71 -1.06 10.79
C SER A 11 28.60 -1.45 9.82
N PRO A 12 27.47 -2.05 10.28
CA PRO A 12 26.27 -2.25 9.45
C PRO A 12 25.51 -0.94 9.17
N ILE A 13 25.89 0.15 9.83
CA ILE A 13 25.34 1.50 9.69
C ILE A 13 25.32 2.04 8.24
N PRO A 14 26.36 1.90 7.39
CA PRO A 14 26.38 2.49 6.06
C PRO A 14 25.40 1.84 5.07
N ILE A 15 24.97 0.59 5.29
CA ILE A 15 23.97 -0.07 4.44
C ILE A 15 22.58 0.52 4.70
N ILE A 16 22.21 0.69 5.97
CA ILE A 16 20.92 1.27 6.37
C ILE A 16 20.81 2.72 5.88
N PHE A 17 21.87 3.51 6.01
CA PHE A 17 21.90 4.88 5.49
C PHE A 17 21.83 4.93 3.97
N LYS A 18 22.49 4.01 3.25
CA LYS A 18 22.36 3.90 1.78
C LYS A 18 20.95 3.52 1.37
N LEU A 19 20.32 2.53 2.01
CA LEU A 19 18.95 2.11 1.73
C LEU A 19 17.95 3.25 2.01
N LYS A 20 18.11 3.94 3.13
CA LYS A 20 17.33 5.15 3.46
C LYS A 20 17.46 6.19 2.37
N ASN A 21 18.67 6.49 1.90
CA ASN A 21 18.88 7.48 0.84
C ASN A 21 18.31 7.02 -0.52
N ILE A 22 18.35 5.71 -0.80
CA ILE A 22 17.77 5.08 -2.00
C ILE A 22 16.24 5.07 -1.97
N LEU A 23 15.62 5.00 -0.80
CA LEU A 23 14.16 5.03 -0.65
C LEU A 23 13.68 6.46 -0.44
N LEU A 24 14.06 7.10 0.65
CA LEU A 24 13.53 8.40 1.10
C LEU A 24 14.24 9.61 0.47
N GLY A 25 15.41 9.43 -0.15
CA GLY A 25 16.21 10.56 -0.65
C GLY A 25 17.08 11.19 0.42
N LYS A 26 17.82 12.24 0.04
CA LYS A 26 18.82 12.90 0.93
C LYS A 26 18.22 14.04 1.76
N SER A 27 17.18 14.71 1.25
CA SER A 27 16.48 15.80 1.94
C SER A 27 15.20 15.27 2.57
N LYS A 28 14.88 15.77 3.77
CA LYS A 28 13.59 15.53 4.41
C LYS A 28 12.55 16.47 3.78
N PRO A 29 11.35 15.98 3.41
CA PRO A 29 10.27 16.83 2.96
C PRO A 29 9.63 17.56 4.17
N ASP A 30 8.72 18.49 3.91
CA ASP A 30 8.01 19.23 4.97
C ASP A 30 7.16 18.30 5.87
N ILE A 31 6.74 18.84 7.02
CA ILE A 31 5.99 18.11 8.05
C ILE A 31 4.69 17.54 7.49
N TYR A 32 3.98 18.28 6.63
CA TYR A 32 2.74 17.81 6.03
C TYR A 32 2.98 16.58 5.14
N THR A 33 3.99 16.62 4.26
CA THR A 33 4.39 15.45 3.46
C THR A 33 4.76 14.26 4.35
N GLN A 34 5.48 14.49 5.46
CA GLN A 34 5.89 13.41 6.38
C GLN A 34 4.69 12.74 7.05
N ILE A 35 3.73 13.53 7.56
CA ILE A 35 2.51 13.01 8.18
C ILE A 35 1.69 12.23 7.15
N ASN A 36 1.46 12.84 5.97
CA ASN A 36 0.70 12.22 4.90
C ASN A 36 1.33 10.90 4.42
N PHE A 37 2.65 10.88 4.24
CA PHE A 37 3.39 9.67 3.90
C PHE A 37 3.23 8.60 4.98
N THR A 38 3.34 8.95 6.26
CA THR A 38 3.29 7.99 7.37
C THR A 38 1.92 7.34 7.49
N ILE A 39 0.85 8.13 7.45
CA ILE A 39 -0.52 7.61 7.49
C ILE A 39 -0.77 6.66 6.32
N ASN A 40 -0.43 7.09 5.10
CA ASN A 40 -0.66 6.28 3.91
C ASN A 40 0.25 5.04 3.84
N LEU A 41 1.45 5.11 4.40
CA LEU A 41 2.34 3.96 4.55
C LEU A 41 1.74 2.92 5.49
N VAL A 42 1.21 3.32 6.64
CA VAL A 42 0.55 2.40 7.58
C VAL A 42 -0.63 1.69 6.88
N ILE A 43 -1.49 2.45 6.19
CA ILE A 43 -2.61 1.88 5.43
C ILE A 43 -2.09 0.88 4.38
N CYS A 44 -1.10 1.28 3.58
CA CYS A 44 -0.49 0.43 2.56
C CYS A 44 0.05 -0.88 3.15
N MET A 45 0.71 -0.83 4.31
CA MET A 45 1.27 -2.01 4.96
C MET A 45 0.17 -2.94 5.49
N ILE A 46 -0.92 -2.40 6.03
CA ILE A 46 -2.08 -3.19 6.48
C ILE A 46 -2.68 -3.96 5.30
N PHE A 47 -2.97 -3.28 4.18
CA PHE A 47 -3.54 -3.94 3.01
C PHE A 47 -2.56 -4.92 2.35
N MET A 48 -1.27 -4.59 2.28
CA MET A 48 -0.24 -5.49 1.78
C MET A 48 -0.21 -6.78 2.62
N PHE A 49 -0.11 -6.63 3.94
CA PHE A 49 -0.09 -7.74 4.87
C PHE A 49 -1.35 -8.61 4.74
N TRP A 50 -2.52 -7.97 4.66
CA TRP A 50 -3.79 -8.67 4.48
C TRP A 50 -3.83 -9.54 3.22
N ASN A 51 -3.37 -9.00 2.08
CA ASN A 51 -3.35 -9.75 0.81
C ASN A 51 -2.33 -10.88 0.82
N ILE A 52 -1.14 -10.65 1.40
CA ILE A 52 -0.12 -11.70 1.56
C ILE A 52 -0.65 -12.83 2.44
N MET A 53 -1.18 -12.51 3.63
CA MET A 53 -1.72 -13.49 4.56
C MET A 53 -2.86 -14.30 3.93
N SER A 54 -3.82 -13.61 3.31
CA SER A 54 -4.97 -14.27 2.67
C SER A 54 -4.53 -15.19 1.53
N TYR A 55 -3.59 -14.74 0.69
CA TYR A 55 -3.03 -15.58 -0.37
C TYR A 55 -2.42 -16.87 0.18
N PHE A 56 -1.56 -16.77 1.20
CA PHE A 56 -0.89 -17.94 1.78
C PHE A 56 -1.86 -18.87 2.50
N ILE A 57 -2.81 -18.35 3.27
CA ILE A 57 -3.84 -19.15 3.95
C ILE A 57 -4.60 -20.00 2.93
N ILE A 58 -4.99 -19.42 1.79
CA ILE A 58 -5.77 -20.14 0.78
C ILE A 58 -4.90 -21.12 0.00
N LYS A 59 -3.65 -20.77 -0.32
CA LYS A 59 -2.71 -21.67 -1.01
C LYS A 59 -2.31 -22.87 -0.16
N LEU A 60 -2.09 -22.67 1.13
CA LEU A 60 -1.67 -23.70 2.09
C LEU A 60 -2.85 -24.44 2.74
N ARG A 61 -4.07 -24.26 2.22
CA ARG A 61 -5.30 -24.83 2.83
C ARG A 61 -5.24 -26.33 3.08
N THR A 62 -4.58 -27.11 2.21
CA THR A 62 -4.43 -28.57 2.38
C THR A 62 -3.56 -28.89 3.58
N LEU A 63 -2.41 -28.23 3.72
CA LEU A 63 -1.53 -28.39 4.88
C LEU A 63 -2.24 -27.96 6.18
N ILE A 64 -3.00 -26.86 6.13
CA ILE A 64 -3.75 -26.40 7.30
C ILE A 64 -4.83 -27.41 7.68
N PHE A 65 -5.47 -28.04 6.70
CA PHE A 65 -6.42 -29.12 6.98
C PHE A 65 -5.74 -30.32 7.63
N GLU A 66 -4.58 -30.74 7.12
CA GLU A 66 -3.82 -31.88 7.66
C GLU A 66 -3.36 -31.64 9.11
N TYR A 67 -2.79 -30.47 9.41
CA TYR A 67 -2.22 -30.18 10.72
C TYR A 67 -3.21 -29.61 11.74
N LYS A 68 -4.27 -28.94 11.30
CA LYS A 68 -5.23 -28.24 12.19
C LYS A 68 -6.66 -28.71 12.04
N GLY A 69 -6.97 -29.58 11.08
CA GLY A 69 -8.34 -30.05 10.81
C GLY A 69 -9.27 -28.98 10.23
N ILE A 70 -8.76 -27.79 9.86
CA ILE A 70 -9.60 -26.66 9.43
C ILE A 70 -9.91 -26.78 7.93
N GLN A 71 -11.19 -26.94 7.59
CA GLN A 71 -11.68 -27.06 6.21
C GLN A 71 -11.83 -25.69 5.52
N ILE A 72 -10.72 -24.97 5.33
CA ILE A 72 -10.70 -23.62 4.71
C ILE A 72 -11.44 -23.60 3.37
N GLU A 73 -11.22 -24.61 2.53
CA GLU A 73 -11.88 -24.69 1.22
C GLU A 73 -13.41 -24.70 1.32
N LYS A 74 -13.95 -25.47 2.28
CA LYS A 74 -15.40 -25.56 2.50
C LYS A 74 -15.97 -24.22 2.99
N ILE A 75 -15.25 -23.55 3.88
CA ILE A 75 -15.64 -22.23 4.42
C ILE A 75 -15.71 -21.20 3.28
N ILE A 76 -14.67 -21.13 2.45
CA ILE A 76 -14.60 -20.17 1.33
C ILE A 76 -15.66 -20.49 0.27
N LYS A 77 -15.84 -21.76 -0.10
CA LYS A 77 -16.87 -22.16 -1.07
C LYS A 77 -18.27 -21.81 -0.58
N LYS A 78 -18.57 -22.06 0.69
CA LYS A 78 -19.86 -21.68 1.30
C LYS A 78 -20.07 -20.17 1.21
N ARG A 79 -19.06 -19.36 1.57
CA ARG A 79 -19.17 -17.90 1.46
C ARG A 79 -19.34 -17.44 0.01
N GLY A 80 -18.64 -18.06 -0.94
CA GLY A 80 -18.81 -17.78 -2.36
C GLY A 80 -20.25 -17.96 -2.83
N LEU A 81 -20.91 -19.05 -2.43
CA LEU A 81 -22.32 -19.28 -2.72
C LEU A 81 -23.24 -18.17 -2.15
N GLU A 82 -22.99 -17.74 -0.91
CA GLU A 82 -23.74 -16.63 -0.27
C GLU A 82 -23.55 -15.28 -0.97
N LEU A 83 -22.44 -15.11 -1.68
CA LEU A 83 -22.12 -13.92 -2.47
C LEU A 83 -22.64 -14.01 -3.92
N GLY A 84 -23.24 -15.14 -4.31
CA GLY A 84 -23.81 -15.37 -5.64
C GLY A 84 -22.83 -15.97 -6.65
N PHE A 85 -21.73 -16.57 -6.20
CA PHE A 85 -20.83 -17.35 -7.07
C PHE A 85 -21.28 -18.79 -7.19
N GLU A 86 -20.88 -19.44 -8.28
CA GLU A 86 -20.90 -20.89 -8.38
C GLU A 86 -19.79 -21.53 -7.52
N SER A 87 -20.04 -22.75 -7.04
CA SER A 87 -19.20 -23.42 -6.04
C SER A 87 -17.73 -23.64 -6.45
N ILE A 88 -17.44 -23.66 -7.75
CA ILE A 88 -16.09 -23.89 -8.30
C ILE A 88 -15.33 -22.60 -8.61
N ASP A 89 -16.04 -21.46 -8.70
CA ASP A 89 -15.52 -20.24 -9.29
C ASP A 89 -14.88 -19.29 -8.28
N PHE A 90 -15.43 -19.21 -7.07
CA PHE A 90 -15.05 -18.18 -6.12
C PHE A 90 -13.62 -18.34 -5.59
N LEU A 91 -13.24 -19.56 -5.20
CA LEU A 91 -11.94 -19.85 -4.63
C LEU A 91 -10.77 -19.45 -5.55
N PRO A 92 -10.71 -19.89 -6.83
CA PRO A 92 -9.62 -19.49 -7.72
C PRO A 92 -9.62 -17.98 -7.99
N ARG A 93 -10.80 -17.34 -8.11
CA ARG A 93 -10.89 -15.87 -8.27
C ARG A 93 -10.36 -15.14 -7.03
N LEU A 94 -10.67 -15.62 -5.84
CA LEU A 94 -10.19 -15.01 -4.59
C LEU A 94 -8.66 -15.11 -4.45
N ILE A 95 -8.05 -16.24 -4.84
CA ILE A 95 -6.59 -16.38 -4.90
C ILE A 95 -5.97 -15.36 -5.88
N THR A 96 -6.56 -15.24 -7.07
CA THR A 96 -6.10 -14.29 -8.09
C THR A 96 -6.23 -12.85 -7.62
N PHE A 97 -7.36 -12.50 -6.98
CA PHE A 97 -7.58 -11.19 -6.38
C PHE A 97 -6.49 -10.82 -5.37
N HIS A 98 -6.16 -11.71 -4.44
CA HIS A 98 -5.11 -11.43 -3.45
C HIS A 98 -3.72 -11.35 -4.10
N SER A 99 -3.44 -12.18 -5.10
CA SER A 99 -2.18 -12.12 -5.87
C SER A 99 -2.01 -10.76 -6.56
N ILE A 100 -3.06 -10.31 -7.23
CA ILE A 100 -3.10 -9.00 -7.89
C ILE A 100 -3.06 -7.88 -6.86
N GLY A 101 -3.73 -8.05 -5.73
CA GLY A 101 -3.69 -7.13 -4.59
C GLY A 101 -2.26 -6.88 -4.12
N ILE A 102 -1.43 -7.91 -3.96
CA ILE A 102 -0.01 -7.76 -3.60
C ILE A 102 0.73 -6.87 -4.62
N ILE A 103 0.47 -7.07 -5.92
CA ILE A 103 1.07 -6.25 -6.98
C ILE A 103 0.58 -4.80 -6.88
N CYS A 104 -0.73 -4.57 -6.73
CA CYS A 104 -1.32 -3.23 -6.57
C CYS A 104 -0.72 -2.49 -5.38
N TRP A 105 -0.64 -3.13 -4.22
CA TRP A 105 -0.10 -2.50 -3.02
C TRP A 105 1.40 -2.29 -3.11
N THR A 106 2.13 -3.08 -3.91
CA THR A 106 3.55 -2.83 -4.21
C THR A 106 3.71 -1.56 -5.05
N LEU A 107 2.82 -1.36 -6.05
CA LEU A 107 2.78 -0.13 -6.84
C LEU A 107 2.43 1.08 -5.97
N VAL A 108 1.44 0.95 -5.07
CA VAL A 108 1.09 2.02 -4.13
C VAL A 108 2.29 2.35 -3.23
N PHE A 109 2.98 1.36 -2.68
CA PHE A 109 4.18 1.55 -1.87
C PHE A 109 5.28 2.30 -2.65
N PHE A 110 5.53 1.91 -3.90
CA PHE A 110 6.45 2.65 -4.78
C PHE A 110 5.99 4.09 -5.02
N GLY A 111 4.69 4.29 -5.22
CA GLY A 111 4.07 5.61 -5.29
C GLY A 111 4.32 6.45 -4.03
N LEU A 112 4.22 5.88 -2.84
CA LEU A 112 4.53 6.56 -1.57
C LEU A 112 5.99 6.97 -1.45
N ILE A 113 6.92 6.13 -1.91
CA ILE A 113 8.34 6.48 -1.98
C ILE A 113 8.56 7.70 -2.90
N ILE A 114 7.87 7.74 -4.04
CA ILE A 114 7.93 8.87 -4.98
C ILE A 114 7.27 10.11 -4.38
N LEU A 115 6.18 9.95 -3.63
CA LEU A 115 5.48 11.01 -2.90
C LEU A 115 6.42 11.67 -1.88
N TYR A 116 7.12 10.87 -1.06
CA TYR A 116 8.08 11.38 -0.08
C TYR A 116 9.19 12.23 -0.74
N ARG A 117 9.53 11.90 -1.99
CA ARG A 117 10.50 12.64 -2.82
C ARG A 117 9.91 13.83 -3.57
N LYS A 118 8.64 14.18 -3.32
CA LYS A 118 7.87 15.26 -3.98
C LYS A 118 7.89 15.20 -5.52
N LYS A 119 8.01 14.01 -6.12
CA LYS A 119 8.06 13.85 -7.59
C LYS A 119 6.66 13.72 -8.19
N LYS A 120 6.36 14.44 -9.29
CA LYS A 120 5.01 14.57 -9.90
C LYS A 120 4.28 13.25 -10.16
N ASN A 121 5.01 12.18 -10.47
CA ASN A 121 4.43 10.92 -10.93
C ASN A 121 3.86 10.05 -9.79
N PHE A 122 4.01 10.46 -8.52
CA PHE A 122 3.56 9.65 -7.37
C PHE A 122 2.07 9.29 -7.45
N SER A 123 1.24 10.23 -7.87
CA SER A 123 -0.22 10.09 -7.87
C SER A 123 -0.68 9.03 -8.86
N LEU A 124 0.01 8.85 -9.99
CA LEU A 124 -0.29 7.81 -10.96
C LEU A 124 -0.15 6.42 -10.34
N PHE A 125 0.93 6.17 -9.60
CA PHE A 125 1.19 4.88 -8.95
C PHE A 125 0.21 4.62 -7.79
N ILE A 126 -0.05 5.64 -6.96
CA ILE A 126 -0.98 5.51 -5.83
C ILE A 126 -2.41 5.33 -6.33
N LEU A 127 -2.95 6.31 -7.06
CA LEU A 127 -4.35 6.27 -7.51
C LEU A 127 -4.60 5.16 -8.52
N GLY A 128 -3.64 4.89 -9.42
CA GLY A 128 -3.74 3.78 -10.38
C GLY A 128 -3.78 2.42 -9.67
N GLY A 129 -2.89 2.19 -8.70
CA GLY A 129 -2.85 0.96 -7.92
C GLY A 129 -4.15 0.72 -7.13
N ILE A 130 -4.66 1.76 -6.47
CA ILE A 130 -5.93 1.69 -5.70
C ILE A 130 -7.12 1.46 -6.61
N THR A 131 -7.22 2.23 -7.70
CA THR A 131 -8.35 2.13 -8.63
C THR A 131 -8.41 0.74 -9.24
N PHE A 132 -7.26 0.18 -9.62
CA PHE A 132 -7.20 -1.19 -10.12
C PHE A 132 -7.57 -2.20 -9.05
N TYR A 133 -7.10 -2.05 -7.81
CA TYR A 133 -7.47 -2.93 -6.69
C TYR A 133 -8.98 -2.91 -6.40
N ILE A 134 -9.60 -1.73 -6.33
CA ILE A 134 -11.05 -1.57 -6.15
C ILE A 134 -11.79 -2.15 -7.35
N GLY A 135 -11.32 -1.90 -8.57
CA GLY A 135 -11.88 -2.47 -9.79
C GLY A 135 -11.87 -3.99 -9.77
N MET A 136 -10.79 -4.61 -9.30
CA MET A 136 -10.72 -6.06 -9.11
C MET A 136 -11.73 -6.54 -8.06
N SER A 137 -11.92 -5.82 -6.96
CA SER A 137 -12.93 -6.17 -5.96
C SER A 137 -14.35 -6.12 -6.54
N ILE A 138 -14.69 -5.07 -7.28
CA ILE A 138 -16.05 -4.84 -7.79
C ILE A 138 -16.36 -5.69 -9.02
N PHE A 139 -15.47 -5.73 -10.01
CA PHE A 139 -15.75 -6.35 -11.31
C PHE A 139 -15.32 -7.81 -11.37
N TYR A 140 -14.19 -8.16 -10.73
CA TYR A 140 -13.67 -9.53 -10.78
C TYR A 140 -14.25 -10.42 -9.68
N LEU A 141 -14.43 -9.86 -8.47
CA LEU A 141 -15.10 -10.54 -7.36
C LEU A 141 -16.58 -10.16 -7.16
N ASN A 142 -17.16 -9.36 -8.06
CA ASN A 142 -18.56 -8.90 -8.02
C ASN A 142 -18.89 -7.85 -6.94
N TRP A 143 -20.00 -7.16 -7.15
CA TRP A 143 -20.48 -6.10 -6.27
C TRP A 143 -20.86 -6.57 -4.86
N ASN A 144 -21.41 -7.78 -4.73
CA ASN A 144 -21.80 -8.33 -3.43
C ASN A 144 -20.59 -8.54 -2.52
N TYR A 145 -19.46 -9.00 -3.07
CA TYR A 145 -18.21 -9.11 -2.33
C TYR A 145 -17.76 -7.74 -1.79
N PHE A 146 -17.77 -6.70 -2.63
CA PHE A 146 -17.38 -5.35 -2.19
C PHE A 146 -18.30 -4.80 -1.09
N ILE A 147 -19.61 -5.03 -1.18
CA ILE A 147 -20.54 -4.53 -0.16
C ILE A 147 -20.47 -5.35 1.13
N LYS A 148 -20.50 -6.68 1.04
CA LYS A 148 -20.69 -7.58 2.19
C LYS A 148 -19.38 -8.06 2.83
N ASP A 149 -18.30 -8.22 2.06
CA ASP A 149 -17.04 -8.82 2.54
C ASP A 149 -15.89 -7.83 2.66
N THR A 150 -15.96 -6.68 1.98
CA THR A 150 -15.03 -5.57 2.26
C THR A 150 -15.51 -4.81 3.49
N THR A 151 -14.66 -4.76 4.52
CA THR A 151 -15.04 -4.21 5.82
C THR A 151 -15.25 -2.69 5.74
N ALA A 152 -15.98 -2.13 6.71
CA ALA A 152 -16.11 -0.67 6.83
C ALA A 152 -14.75 0.01 7.05
N PHE A 153 -13.86 -0.65 7.82
CA PHE A 153 -12.48 -0.21 8.01
C PHE A 153 -11.75 -0.07 6.67
N ASP A 154 -11.83 -1.09 5.79
CA ASP A 154 -11.17 -1.06 4.47
C ASP A 154 -11.66 0.13 3.63
N LYS A 155 -12.99 0.34 3.60
CA LYS A 155 -13.61 1.43 2.83
C LYS A 155 -13.16 2.81 3.33
N ILE A 156 -13.12 3.00 4.64
CA ILE A 156 -12.68 4.25 5.26
C ILE A 156 -11.18 4.46 5.01
N ALA A 157 -10.35 3.43 5.17
CA ALA A 157 -8.91 3.52 4.93
C ALA A 157 -8.60 3.87 3.47
N LEU A 158 -9.30 3.25 2.51
CA LEU A 158 -9.21 3.59 1.09
C LEU A 158 -9.61 5.05 0.83
N LEU A 159 -10.71 5.50 1.44
CA LEU A 159 -11.17 6.89 1.30
C LEU A 159 -10.16 7.90 1.84
N VAL A 160 -9.58 7.64 3.02
CA VAL A 160 -8.53 8.46 3.63
C VAL A 160 -7.32 8.53 2.71
N LEU A 161 -6.88 7.39 2.17
CA LEU A 161 -5.72 7.33 1.31
C LEU A 161 -5.95 8.05 -0.03
N ILE A 162 -7.12 7.88 -0.66
CA ILE A 162 -7.50 8.58 -1.90
C ILE A 162 -7.57 10.10 -1.65
N THR A 163 -8.32 10.53 -0.63
CA THR A 163 -8.55 11.94 -0.33
C THR A 163 -7.24 12.64 0.03
N SER A 164 -6.44 12.04 0.90
CA SER A 164 -5.14 12.60 1.31
C SER A 164 -4.16 12.69 0.13
N THR A 165 -4.17 11.71 -0.78
CA THR A 165 -3.36 11.75 -2.01
C THR A 165 -3.82 12.88 -2.94
N ILE A 166 -5.12 13.06 -3.13
CA ILE A 166 -5.68 14.13 -3.96
C ILE A 166 -5.32 15.50 -3.38
N ILE A 167 -5.51 15.71 -2.07
CA ILE A 167 -5.12 16.95 -1.39
C ILE A 167 -3.63 17.21 -1.59
N HIS A 168 -2.78 16.20 -1.42
CA HIS A 168 -1.34 16.33 -1.62
C HIS A 168 -0.96 16.72 -3.06
N VAL A 169 -1.67 16.18 -4.06
CA VAL A 169 -1.48 16.57 -5.47
C VAL A 169 -1.80 18.05 -5.68
N PHE A 170 -2.93 18.53 -5.13
CA PHE A 170 -3.31 19.94 -5.23
C PHE A 170 -2.27 20.85 -4.58
N LEU A 171 -1.85 20.54 -3.36
CA LEU A 171 -0.86 21.33 -2.62
C LEU A 171 0.49 21.38 -3.36
N THR A 172 1.00 20.23 -3.80
CA THR A 172 2.27 20.17 -4.55
C THR A 172 2.19 20.92 -5.89
N LYS A 173 1.01 20.93 -6.53
CA LYS A 173 0.80 21.71 -7.76
C LYS A 173 0.88 23.21 -7.49
N HIS A 174 0.28 23.69 -6.40
CA HIS A 174 0.35 25.10 -6.00
C HIS A 174 1.75 25.53 -5.57
N GLU A 175 2.47 24.71 -4.79
CA GLU A 175 3.87 24.98 -4.40
C GLU A 175 4.76 25.20 -5.64
N ARG A 176 4.59 24.38 -6.68
CA ARG A 176 5.36 24.50 -7.93
C ARG A 176 5.02 25.73 -8.77
N LEU A 177 3.87 26.35 -8.54
CA LEU A 177 3.45 27.58 -9.22
C LEU A 177 3.99 28.84 -8.52
N GLY A 178 4.79 28.69 -7.45
CA GLY A 178 5.45 29.80 -6.75
C GLY A 178 4.65 30.37 -5.58
N ASN A 179 3.50 29.79 -5.24
CA ASN A 179 2.75 30.18 -4.05
C ASN A 179 3.33 29.45 -2.84
N SER A 180 3.87 30.20 -1.86
CA SER A 180 4.27 29.64 -0.57
C SER A 180 3.04 29.21 0.23
N ILE A 181 2.81 27.91 0.33
CA ILE A 181 1.78 27.37 1.22
C ILE A 181 2.48 26.94 2.51
N ASN A 182 2.68 27.89 3.43
CA ASN A 182 3.14 27.59 4.79
C ASN A 182 1.99 26.98 5.59
N PHE A 183 1.70 25.69 5.39
CA PHE A 183 0.54 25.02 6.02
C PHE A 183 0.67 24.86 7.54
N PHE A 184 1.91 24.76 8.06
CA PHE A 184 2.21 24.64 9.49
C PHE A 184 3.02 25.80 10.06
N GLY A 185 3.20 26.89 9.30
CA GLY A 185 3.72 28.15 9.83
C GLY A 185 5.11 28.07 10.47
N GLU A 186 6.10 27.43 9.86
CA GLU A 186 7.49 27.76 10.15
C GLU A 186 7.95 28.83 9.15
N ASN A 187 7.75 30.09 9.54
CA ASN A 187 8.76 31.08 9.20
C ASN A 187 9.99 30.67 10.01
N LEU A 188 10.95 30.02 9.37
CA LEU A 188 12.31 30.09 9.87
C LEU A 188 12.76 31.53 9.60
N GLU A 189 12.48 32.40 10.57
CA GLU A 189 13.28 33.58 10.77
C GLU A 189 14.72 33.11 11.10
N ASP A 190 15.65 33.78 10.43
CA ASP A 190 17.12 33.67 10.39
C ASP A 190 17.77 32.60 9.48
#